data_AF-A0A497S717-F1
#
_entry.id   AF-A0A497S717-F1
#
_cell.length_a   1.000
_cell.length_b   1.000
_cell.length_c   1.000
_cell.angle_alpha   90.00
_cell.angle_beta   90.00
_cell.angle_gamma   90.00
#
_symmetry.space_group_name_H-M   'P 1'
#
loop_
_entity.id
_entity.type
_entity.pdbx_description
1 polymer ?
#
loop_
_entity_poly.entity_id
_entity_poly.type
_entity_poly.pdbx_seq_one_letter_code
_entity_poly.pdbx_strand_id
1 'polypeptide(L)'
;MLSSTQREILDALIRLYEEKKVAIKGEDISNLLERSPGTIRNQMQTLKALGYVDGVPGPKGGYTPAIKAYEALGIEPVEKPVEVPIFRKSEKIAGITAHKIVFVKVPDPTECRAVISIKGDTRKINDGDMIRVGPTPINHVIIK
;
A
#
# COMPACT_ATOMS: atom_id res chain seq x y z
N MET A 1 5.10 20.94 0.78
CA MET A 1 5.89 19.75 1.14
C MET A 1 5.35 19.25 2.48
N LEU A 2 5.08 17.95 2.65
CA LEU A 2 4.61 17.40 3.93
C LEU A 2 5.76 17.34 4.93
N SER A 3 5.49 17.69 6.19
CA SER A 3 6.44 17.43 7.28
C SER A 3 6.51 15.92 7.59
N SER A 4 7.58 15.48 8.25
CA SER A 4 7.72 14.09 8.72
C SER A 4 6.53 13.65 9.56
N THR A 5 6.07 14.51 10.48
CA THR A 5 4.89 14.28 11.32
C THR A 5 3.61 14.15 10.50
N GLN A 6 3.40 15.02 9.51
CA GLN A 6 2.24 14.95 8.63
C GLN A 6 2.24 13.68 7.78
N ARG A 7 3.43 13.26 7.31
CA ARG A 7 3.62 12.02 6.55
C ARG A 7 3.23 10.79 7.37
N GLU A 8 3.69 10.74 8.62
CA GLU A 8 3.39 9.64 9.55
C GLU A 8 1.91 9.58 9.94
N ILE A 9 1.27 10.74 10.13
CA ILE A 9 -0.18 10.81 10.40
C ILE A 9 -0.99 10.33 9.20
N LEU A 10 -0.61 10.72 7.98
CA LEU A 10 -1.26 10.22 6.76
C LEU A 10 -1.08 8.71 6.56
N ASP A 11 0.11 8.18 6.85
CA ASP A 11 0.38 6.74 6.76
C ASP A 11 -0.48 5.94 7.75
N ALA A 12 -0.55 6.41 9.00
CA ALA A 12 -1.43 5.83 10.02
C ALA A 12 -2.91 5.87 9.62
N LEU A 13 -3.37 7.01 9.08
CA LEU A 13 -4.74 7.16 8.59
C LEU A 13 -5.05 6.16 7.48
N ILE A 14 -4.20 6.08 6.46
CA ILE A 14 -4.39 5.18 5.33
C ILE A 14 -4.42 3.74 5.81
N ARG A 15 -3.45 3.33 6.65
CA ARG A 15 -3.40 1.98 7.21
C ARG A 15 -4.70 1.61 7.93
N LEU A 16 -5.19 2.46 8.83
CA LEU A 16 -6.43 2.22 9.56
C LEU A 16 -7.66 2.21 8.64
N TYR A 17 -7.68 3.10 7.63
CA TYR A 17 -8.76 3.18 6.65
C TYR A 17 -8.82 1.94 5.76
N GLU A 18 -7.67 1.42 5.31
CA GLU A 18 -7.58 0.21 4.51
C GLU A 18 -8.04 -1.04 5.28
N GLU A 19 -7.84 -1.08 6.60
CA GLU A 19 -8.30 -2.17 7.46
C GLU A 19 -9.82 -2.12 7.72
N LYS A 20 -10.34 -0.94 8.07
CA LYS A 20 -11.74 -0.79 8.52
C LYS A 20 -12.73 -0.42 7.41
N LYS A 21 -12.24 0.17 6.31
CA LYS A 21 -13.04 0.71 5.18
C LYS A 21 -14.14 1.70 5.60
N VAL A 22 -13.93 2.42 6.71
CA VAL A 22 -14.82 3.46 7.24
C VAL A 22 -14.00 4.65 7.75
N ALA A 23 -14.65 5.79 8.00
CA ALA A 23 -14.00 6.98 8.54
C ALA A 23 -13.27 6.68 9.86
N ILE A 24 -12.05 7.19 9.99
CA ILE A 24 -11.15 6.90 11.12
C ILE A 24 -11.19 8.04 12.12
N LYS A 25 -11.39 7.70 13.39
CA LYS A 25 -11.41 8.67 14.49
C LYS A 25 -10.02 9.23 14.76
N GLY A 26 -9.95 10.50 15.16
CA GLY A 26 -8.68 11.11 15.57
C GLY A 26 -8.05 10.40 16.77
N GLU A 27 -8.89 9.86 17.65
CA GLU A 27 -8.49 9.06 18.81
C GLU A 27 -7.81 7.75 18.40
N ASP A 28 -8.26 7.10 17.33
CA ASP A 28 -7.63 5.86 16.83
C ASP A 28 -6.19 6.13 16.35
N ILE A 29 -5.99 7.25 15.64
CA ILE A 29 -4.69 7.69 15.14
C ILE A 29 -3.79 8.13 16.31
N SER A 30 -4.37 8.82 17.29
CA SER A 30 -3.71 9.25 18.53
C SER A 30 -3.18 8.08 19.33
N ASN A 31 -3.98 7.01 19.48
CA ASN A 31 -3.57 5.79 20.16
C ASN A 31 -2.47 5.05 19.38
N LEU A 32 -2.59 4.95 18.05
CA LEU A 32 -1.61 4.26 17.22
C LEU A 32 -0.24 4.94 17.20
N LEU A 33 -0.22 6.28 17.22
CA LEU A 33 1.01 7.07 17.16
C LEU A 33 1.51 7.54 18.53
N GLU A 34 0.85 7.14 19.62
CA GLU A 34 1.15 7.57 20.99
C GLU A 34 1.27 9.10 21.13
N ARG A 35 0.37 9.83 20.45
CA ARG A 35 0.32 11.30 20.42
C ARG A 35 -0.95 11.83 21.04
N SER A 36 -0.91 13.05 21.57
CA SER A 36 -2.11 13.65 22.18
C SER A 36 -3.25 13.81 21.16
N PRO A 37 -4.52 13.54 21.55
CA PRO A 37 -5.68 13.72 20.67
C PRO A 37 -5.79 15.15 20.11
N GLY A 38 -5.43 16.16 20.92
CA GLY A 38 -5.42 17.56 20.50
C GLY A 38 -4.41 17.83 19.38
N THR A 39 -3.21 17.24 19.47
CA THR A 39 -2.20 17.35 18.41
C THR A 39 -2.66 16.69 17.11
N ILE A 40 -3.21 15.48 17.18
CA ILE A 40 -3.73 14.78 16.00
C ILE A 40 -4.85 15.58 15.36
N ARG A 41 -5.82 16.08 16.15
CA ARG A 41 -6.91 16.91 15.63
C ARG A 41 -6.39 18.15 14.90
N ASN A 42 -5.41 18.86 15.47
CA ASN A 42 -4.81 20.03 14.83
C ASN A 42 -4.13 19.66 13.50
N GLN A 43 -3.32 18.61 13.50
CA GLN A 43 -2.65 18.15 12.27
C GLN A 43 -3.66 17.68 11.21
N MET A 44 -4.72 16.98 11.60
CA MET A 44 -5.77 16.54 10.70
C MET A 44 -6.58 17.71 10.12
N GLN A 45 -6.80 18.79 10.89
CA GLN A 45 -7.39 20.03 10.36
C GLN A 45 -6.49 20.68 9.32
N THR A 46 -5.16 20.74 9.56
CA THR A 46 -4.19 21.23 8.58
C THR A 46 -4.19 20.36 7.32
N LEU A 47 -4.12 19.03 7.48
CA LEU A 47 -4.14 18.08 6.36
C LEU A 47 -5.44 18.17 5.54
N LYS A 48 -6.58 18.43 6.20
CA LYS A 48 -7.86 18.67 5.54
C LYS A 48 -7.83 19.95 4.71
N ALA A 49 -7.33 21.05 5.26
CA ALA A 49 -7.19 22.31 4.53
C ALA A 49 -6.27 22.18 3.31
N LEU A 50 -5.27 21.30 3.38
CA LEU A 50 -4.35 20.99 2.29
C LEU A 50 -4.91 19.97 1.27
N GLY A 51 -6.10 19.42 1.51
CA GLY A 51 -6.77 18.46 0.62
C GLY A 51 -6.19 17.05 0.65
N TYR A 52 -5.47 16.67 1.72
CA TYR A 52 -4.98 15.30 1.89
C TYR A 52 -6.01 14.38 2.54
N VAL A 53 -6.96 14.94 3.29
CA VAL A 53 -7.98 14.16 4.00
C VAL A 53 -9.34 14.85 3.92
N ASP A 54 -10.40 14.06 3.91
CA ASP A 54 -11.76 14.55 4.09
C ASP A 54 -12.20 14.34 5.53
N GLY A 55 -13.01 15.26 6.05
CA GLY A 55 -13.57 15.16 7.40
C GLY A 55 -15.04 14.79 7.33
N VAL A 56 -15.41 13.67 7.96
CA VAL A 56 -16.79 13.17 8.03
C VAL A 56 -17.42 13.62 9.36
N PRO A 57 -18.56 14.34 9.34
CA PRO A 57 -19.22 14.79 10.55
C PRO A 57 -20.05 13.68 11.23
N GLY A 58 -20.41 13.90 12.50
CA GLY A 58 -21.36 13.06 13.24
C GLY A 58 -20.72 12.03 14.18
N PRO A 59 -21.54 11.18 14.85
CA PRO A 59 -21.07 10.23 15.88
C PRO A 59 -20.15 9.12 15.33
N LYS A 60 -20.33 8.76 14.05
CA LYS A 60 -19.44 7.89 13.26
C LYS A 60 -18.45 8.68 12.40
N GLY A 61 -18.31 9.97 12.69
CA GLY A 61 -17.42 10.88 11.99
C GLY A 61 -15.95 10.58 12.26
N GLY A 62 -15.10 11.30 11.56
CA GLY A 62 -13.67 11.07 11.55
C GLY A 62 -13.06 11.59 10.26
N TYR A 63 -12.06 10.88 9.77
CA TYR A 63 -11.30 11.28 8.59
C TYR A 63 -11.16 10.13 7.59
N THR A 64 -11.17 10.48 6.31
CA THR A 64 -10.88 9.55 5.22
C THR A 64 -9.72 10.11 4.38
N PRO A 65 -8.80 9.26 3.91
CA PRO A 65 -7.72 9.72 3.05
C PRO A 65 -8.28 10.13 1.68
N ALA A 66 -7.86 11.29 1.19
CA ALA A 66 -8.11 11.69 -0.20
C ALA A 66 -7.05 11.07 -1.12
N ILE A 67 -7.31 11.00 -2.43
CA ILE A 67 -6.36 10.49 -3.43
C ILE A 67 -4.99 11.15 -3.30
N LYS A 68 -4.98 12.46 -3.04
CA LYS A 68 -3.76 13.27 -2.83
C LYS A 68 -2.87 12.76 -1.69
N ALA A 69 -3.43 12.16 -0.63
CA ALA A 69 -2.63 11.58 0.46
C ALA A 69 -1.85 10.36 -0.02
N TYR A 70 -2.49 9.50 -0.80
CA TYR A 70 -1.85 8.33 -1.36
C TYR A 70 -0.71 8.74 -2.31
N GLU A 71 -0.96 9.67 -3.24
CA GLU A 71 0.05 10.22 -4.14
C GLU A 71 1.25 10.82 -3.39
N ALA A 72 0.99 11.61 -2.33
CA ALA A 72 2.05 12.25 -1.56
C ALA A 72 2.87 11.28 -0.72
N LEU A 73 2.31 10.11 -0.41
CA LEU A 73 3.03 9.02 0.23
C LEU A 73 3.76 8.11 -0.77
N GLY A 74 3.51 8.27 -2.07
CA GLY A 74 3.99 7.34 -3.11
C GLY A 74 3.28 5.99 -3.02
N ILE A 75 2.07 5.99 -2.46
CA ILE A 75 1.19 4.83 -2.38
C ILE A 75 0.20 4.99 -3.54
N GLU A 76 0.13 4.04 -4.46
CA GLU A 76 -0.94 4.06 -5.47
C GLU A 76 -2.17 3.40 -4.83
N PRO A 77 -3.28 4.14 -4.57
CA PRO A 77 -4.50 3.53 -4.07
C PRO A 77 -5.11 2.70 -5.20
N VAL A 78 -4.96 1.39 -5.14
CA VAL A 78 -5.61 0.52 -6.12
C VAL A 78 -7.05 0.30 -5.66
N GLU A 79 -8.00 1.07 -6.20
CA GLU A 79 -9.44 0.96 -5.87
C GLU A 79 -10.00 -0.46 -6.11
N LYS A 80 -9.37 -1.23 -6.99
CA LYS A 80 -9.64 -2.66 -7.24
C LYS A 80 -8.31 -3.38 -7.45
N PRO A 81 -7.62 -3.84 -6.38
CA PRO A 81 -6.37 -4.54 -6.53
C PRO A 81 -6.63 -5.83 -7.30
N VAL A 82 -6.20 -5.87 -8.56
CA VAL A 82 -6.18 -7.09 -9.35
C VAL A 82 -4.97 -7.87 -8.89
N GLU A 83 -5.24 -9.06 -8.35
CA GLU A 83 -4.18 -9.97 -7.96
C GLU A 83 -3.33 -10.33 -9.19
N VAL A 84 -2.02 -10.08 -9.09
CA VAL A 84 -1.06 -10.54 -10.11
C VAL A 84 -0.71 -11.99 -9.79
N PRO A 85 -1.16 -12.97 -10.60
CA PRO A 85 -1.00 -14.38 -10.29
C PRO A 85 0.46 -14.84 -10.44
N ILE A 86 0.82 -15.85 -9.65
CA ILE A 86 2.10 -16.56 -9.73
C ILE A 86 1.81 -18.01 -10.11
N PHE A 87 2.54 -18.54 -11.08
CA PHE A 87 2.41 -19.89 -11.57
C PHE A 87 3.71 -20.66 -11.35
N ARG A 88 3.62 -21.94 -11.01
CA ARG A 88 4.70 -22.90 -11.18
C ARG A 88 4.39 -23.69 -12.44
N LYS A 89 5.25 -23.61 -13.46
CA LYS A 89 4.97 -24.15 -14.80
C LYS A 89 3.65 -23.57 -15.35
N SER A 90 2.61 -24.39 -15.48
CA SER A 90 1.29 -24.01 -16.01
C SER A 90 0.21 -23.88 -14.92
N GLU A 91 0.54 -24.18 -13.66
CA GLU A 91 -0.44 -24.21 -12.57
C GLU A 91 -0.33 -22.95 -11.70
N LYS A 92 -1.48 -22.29 -11.46
CA LYS A 92 -1.55 -21.13 -10.56
C LYS A 92 -1.33 -21.63 -9.13
N ILE A 93 -0.38 -21.03 -8.43
CA ILE A 93 -0.15 -21.34 -7.02
C ILE A 93 -1.21 -20.60 -6.21
N ALA A 94 -2.11 -21.34 -5.56
CA ALA A 94 -3.21 -20.77 -4.81
C ALA A 94 -2.72 -20.03 -3.55
N GLY A 95 -3.30 -18.85 -3.30
CA GLY A 95 -3.05 -18.06 -2.09
C GLY A 95 -1.70 -17.31 -2.08
N ILE A 96 -1.04 -17.17 -3.23
CA ILE A 96 0.10 -16.27 -3.40
C ILE A 96 -0.12 -15.33 -4.58
N THR A 97 0.27 -14.08 -4.42
CA THR A 97 0.14 -13.04 -5.45
C THR A 97 1.35 -12.11 -5.42
N ALA A 98 1.73 -11.58 -6.57
CA ALA A 98 2.77 -10.56 -6.64
C ALA A 98 2.16 -9.18 -6.39
N HIS A 99 2.79 -8.39 -5.53
CA HIS A 99 2.37 -7.00 -5.27
C HIS A 99 3.43 -5.97 -5.65
N LYS A 100 4.68 -6.39 -5.89
CA LYS A 100 5.76 -5.52 -6.38
C LYS A 100 6.77 -6.32 -7.20
N ILE A 101 7.27 -5.70 -8.27
CA ILE A 101 8.33 -6.23 -9.12
C ILE A 101 9.39 -5.13 -9.26
N VAL A 102 10.65 -5.46 -9.00
CA VAL A 102 11.79 -4.54 -9.17
C VAL A 102 12.85 -5.20 -10.03
N PHE A 103 13.25 -4.55 -11.12
CA PHE A 103 14.42 -4.96 -11.90
C PHE A 103 15.64 -4.18 -11.45
N VAL A 104 16.75 -4.87 -11.25
CA VAL A 104 18.01 -4.30 -10.78
C VAL A 104 19.09 -4.57 -11.81
N LYS A 105 19.82 -3.52 -12.21
CA LYS A 105 20.98 -3.58 -13.11
C LYS A 105 20.75 -4.41 -14.40
N VAL A 106 19.62 -4.23 -15.08
CA VAL A 106 19.20 -5.02 -16.26
C VAL A 106 20.29 -5.19 -17.34
N PRO A 107 21.09 -4.17 -17.69
CA PRO A 107 22.13 -4.32 -18.72
C PRO A 107 23.40 -5.07 -18.26
N ASP A 108 23.57 -5.30 -16.95
CA ASP A 108 24.75 -5.93 -16.37
C ASP A 108 24.57 -7.46 -16.31
N PRO A 109 25.28 -8.26 -17.11
CA PRO A 109 25.08 -9.71 -17.16
C PRO A 109 25.50 -10.44 -15.88
N THR A 110 26.24 -9.79 -14.98
CA THR A 110 26.75 -10.40 -13.74
C THR A 110 25.90 -10.06 -12.52
N GLU A 111 25.19 -8.94 -12.55
CA GLU A 111 24.41 -8.43 -11.42
C GLU A 111 22.91 -8.26 -11.71
N CYS A 112 22.47 -8.49 -12.96
CA CYS A 112 21.06 -8.34 -13.30
C CYS A 112 20.19 -9.32 -12.51
N ARG A 113 19.13 -8.77 -11.88
CA ARG A 113 18.16 -9.58 -11.13
C ARG A 113 16.79 -8.92 -11.07
N ALA A 114 15.77 -9.75 -10.89
CA ALA A 114 14.42 -9.32 -10.56
C ALA A 114 14.10 -9.67 -9.10
N VAL A 115 13.54 -8.73 -8.35
CA VAL A 115 13.06 -8.94 -6.98
C VAL A 115 11.54 -8.85 -7.01
N ILE A 116 10.88 -9.93 -6.61
CA ILE A 116 9.42 -10.04 -6.60
C ILE A 116 8.95 -10.09 -5.16
N SER A 117 8.14 -9.12 -4.75
CA SER A 117 7.53 -9.11 -3.43
C SER A 117 6.17 -9.80 -3.50
N ILE A 118 6.01 -10.84 -2.67
CA ILE A 118 4.86 -11.74 -2.68
C ILE A 118 4.00 -11.46 -1.46
N LYS A 119 2.68 -11.53 -1.64
CA LYS A 119 1.70 -11.60 -0.55
C LYS A 119 1.15 -13.03 -0.50
N GLY A 120 1.23 -13.68 0.67
CA GLY A 120 0.80 -15.07 0.86
C GLY A 120 1.89 -15.96 1.47
N ASP A 121 1.67 -17.28 1.46
CA ASP A 121 2.62 -18.27 2.00
C ASP A 121 3.72 -18.60 0.98
N THR A 122 4.90 -18.02 1.19
CA THR A 122 6.08 -18.20 0.32
C THR A 122 6.69 -19.59 0.39
N ARG A 123 6.41 -20.40 1.43
CA ARG A 123 6.89 -21.79 1.54
C ARG A 123 6.33 -22.70 0.45
N LYS A 124 5.33 -22.21 -0.27
CA LYS A 124 4.81 -22.85 -1.48
C LYS A 124 5.72 -22.70 -2.69
N ILE A 125 6.85 -21.99 -2.60
CA ILE A 125 7.88 -21.84 -3.63
C ILE A 125 9.19 -22.37 -3.06
N ASN A 126 9.89 -23.19 -3.85
CA ASN A 126 11.17 -23.77 -3.48
C ASN A 126 12.29 -23.21 -4.35
N ASP A 127 13.51 -23.23 -3.83
CA ASP A 127 14.70 -22.87 -4.59
C ASP A 127 14.81 -23.77 -5.83
N GLY A 128 15.08 -23.16 -6.99
CA GLY A 128 15.15 -23.83 -8.28
C GLY A 128 13.82 -23.96 -9.03
N ASP A 129 12.69 -23.53 -8.45
CA ASP A 129 11.42 -23.50 -9.17
C ASP A 129 11.46 -22.52 -10.36
N MET A 130 10.98 -22.97 -11.52
CA MET A 130 10.63 -22.06 -12.62
C MET A 130 9.24 -21.47 -12.39
N ILE A 131 9.21 -20.20 -12.01
CA ILE A 131 7.98 -19.46 -11.72
C ILE A 131 7.66 -18.46 -12.82
N ARG A 132 6.38 -18.31 -13.12
CA ARG A 132 5.86 -17.26 -14.00
C ARG A 132 5.02 -16.27 -13.20
N VAL A 133 5.36 -14.99 -13.27
CA VAL A 133 4.63 -13.92 -12.58
C VAL A 133 3.92 -13.04 -13.60
N GLY A 134 2.63 -12.82 -13.39
CA GLY A 134 1.79 -12.04 -14.30
C GLY A 134 0.72 -12.86 -15.04
N PRO A 135 -0.08 -12.23 -15.90
CA PRO A 135 0.11 -10.87 -16.42
C PRO A 135 -0.17 -9.76 -15.40
N THR A 136 0.54 -8.63 -15.49
CA THR A 136 0.16 -7.40 -14.79
C THR A 136 -1.07 -6.76 -15.46
N PRO A 137 -1.95 -6.07 -14.70
CA PRO A 137 -3.29 -5.73 -15.17
C PRO A 137 -3.37 -4.73 -16.34
N ILE A 138 -2.39 -3.84 -16.50
CA ILE A 138 -2.42 -2.79 -17.55
C ILE A 138 -1.51 -3.19 -18.72
N ASN A 139 -0.21 -3.28 -18.46
CA ASN A 139 0.79 -3.47 -19.50
C ASN A 139 1.05 -4.96 -19.84
N HIS A 140 0.31 -5.89 -19.23
CA HIS A 140 0.42 -7.34 -19.50
C HIS A 140 1.85 -7.88 -19.37
N VAL A 141 2.63 -7.34 -18.43
CA VAL A 141 4.00 -7.79 -18.20
C VAL A 141 3.98 -9.20 -17.63
N ILE A 142 4.80 -10.07 -18.21
CA ILE A 142 4.99 -11.46 -17.77
C ILE A 142 6.48 -11.68 -17.56
N ILE A 143 6.84 -12.21 -16.39
CA ILE A 143 8.20 -12.65 -16.05
C ILE A 143 8.17 -14.17 -16.01
N LYS A 144 9.18 -14.82 -16.62
CA LYS A 144 9.36 -16.27 -16.66
C LYS A 144 10.80 -16.61 -16.29
#